data_AF-A0A952RE05-F1
#
_entry.id   AF-A0A952RE05-F1
#
_cell.length_a   1.000
_cell.length_b   1.000
_cell.length_c   1.000
_cell.angle_alpha   90.00
_cell.angle_beta   90.00
_cell.angle_gamma   90.00
#
_symmetry.space_group_name_H-M   'P 1'
#
loop_
_entity.id
_entity.type
_entity.pdbx_description
1 polymer ?
#
loop_
_entity_poly.entity_id
_entity_poly.type
_entity_poly.pdbx_seq_one_letter_code
_entity_poly.pdbx_strand_id
1 'polypeptide(L)'
;MQPAPPFGYGAYEPPPSKRGRPSVILWYRTYCAIATLLYGGFLASMFGVDPNLAVLFALFVAPLVVLHVVGAAVPYKPWGWTLALVLVCFGLVTCLMPFALGLLLYWREPTVKAAFCRM
;
A
#
# COMPACT_ATOMS: atom_id res chain seq x y z
N MET A 1 -22.66 18.51 34.58
CA MET A 1 -23.20 17.41 33.74
C MET A 1 -23.43 17.99 32.35
N GLN A 2 -22.65 17.56 31.35
CA GLN A 2 -22.83 18.02 29.97
C GLN A 2 -23.95 17.19 29.31
N PRO A 3 -24.91 17.82 28.60
CA PRO A 3 -25.97 17.08 27.92
C PRO A 3 -25.41 16.27 26.74
N ALA A 4 -25.87 15.03 26.59
CA ALA A 4 -25.47 14.15 25.50
C ALA A 4 -26.05 14.64 24.15
N PRO A 5 -25.28 14.60 23.04
CA PRO A 5 -25.76 15.04 21.74
C PRO A 5 -26.82 14.09 21.15
N PRO A 6 -27.80 14.61 20.38
CA PRO A 6 -29.01 13.90 19.96
C PRO A 6 -28.80 12.87 18.82
N PHE A 7 -27.61 12.77 18.23
CA PHE A 7 -27.29 11.79 17.21
C PHE A 7 -25.96 11.10 17.52
N GLY A 8 -26.02 9.78 17.69
CA GLY A 8 -25.01 8.90 18.27
C GLY A 8 -23.77 8.61 17.41
N TYR A 9 -23.16 9.64 16.84
CA TYR A 9 -21.73 9.60 16.54
C TYR A 9 -21.13 10.86 17.14
N GLY A 10 -20.70 10.78 18.41
CA GLY A 10 -19.85 11.80 19.01
C GLY A 10 -18.59 12.00 18.16
N ALA A 11 -17.83 13.07 18.43
CA ALA A 11 -16.49 13.22 17.87
C ALA A 11 -15.78 11.88 17.99
N TYR A 12 -15.39 11.28 16.84
CA TYR A 12 -14.81 9.94 16.82
C TYR A 12 -13.61 9.94 17.75
N GLU A 13 -13.78 9.35 18.93
CA GLU A 13 -12.70 9.13 19.85
C GLU A 13 -12.05 7.83 19.36
N PRO A 14 -10.84 7.90 18.77
CA PRO A 14 -10.20 6.70 18.29
C PRO A 14 -10.08 5.73 19.47
N PRO A 15 -10.42 4.44 19.30
CA PRO A 15 -10.26 3.45 20.36
C PRO A 15 -8.83 3.56 20.87
N PRO A 16 -8.61 3.52 22.20
CA PRO A 16 -7.33 3.78 22.81
C PRO A 16 -6.27 3.00 22.05
N SER A 17 -5.43 3.75 21.32
CA SER A 17 -4.51 3.17 20.36
C SER A 17 -3.75 2.07 21.09
N LYS A 18 -3.86 0.81 20.65
CA LYS A 18 -2.81 -0.16 20.98
C LYS A 18 -1.53 0.55 20.57
N ARG A 19 -0.65 0.86 21.54
CA ARG A 19 0.53 1.76 21.39
C ARG A 19 1.58 1.29 20.36
N GLY A 20 1.23 0.39 19.45
CA GLY A 20 2.09 -0.09 18.37
C GLY A 20 1.69 0.52 17.02
N ARG A 21 2.68 0.59 16.12
CA ARG A 21 2.44 0.93 14.72
C ARG A 21 1.44 -0.09 14.13
N PRO A 22 0.46 0.31 13.29
CA PRO A 22 -0.50 -0.62 12.70
C PRO A 22 0.22 -1.73 11.94
N SER A 23 -0.06 -2.99 12.27
CA SER A 23 0.55 -4.16 11.60
C SER A 23 0.27 -4.17 10.11
N VAL A 24 -0.86 -3.61 9.68
CA VAL A 24 -1.25 -3.42 8.28
C VAL A 24 -0.17 -2.68 7.47
N ILE A 25 0.51 -1.70 8.07
CA ILE A 25 1.56 -0.93 7.38
C ILE A 25 2.81 -1.80 7.15
N LEU A 26 3.14 -2.69 8.10
CA LEU A 26 4.19 -3.67 7.90
C LEU A 26 3.83 -4.63 6.76
N TRP A 27 2.60 -5.16 6.75
CA TRP A 27 2.11 -6.02 5.67
C TRP A 27 2.13 -5.32 4.30
N TYR A 28 1.78 -4.04 4.24
CA TYR A 28 1.88 -3.24 3.03
C TYR A 28 3.34 -3.14 2.53
N ARG A 29 4.30 -2.89 3.42
CA ARG A 29 5.73 -2.85 3.06
C ARG A 29 6.21 -4.20 2.55
N THR A 30 5.82 -5.29 3.19
CA THR A 30 6.13 -6.66 2.74
C THR A 30 5.52 -6.93 1.37
N TYR A 31 4.26 -6.53 1.15
CA TYR A 31 3.60 -6.61 -0.15
C TYR A 31 4.39 -5.86 -1.24
N CYS A 32 4.81 -4.61 -0.97
CA CYS A 32 5.61 -3.83 -1.91
C CYS A 32 6.98 -4.45 -2.20
N ALA A 33 7.64 -5.03 -1.18
CA ALA A 33 8.90 -5.75 -1.36
C ALA A 33 8.71 -7.00 -2.24
N ILE A 34 7.67 -7.79 -1.99
CA ILE A 34 7.35 -8.97 -2.82
C ILE A 34 7.03 -8.56 -4.26
N ALA A 35 6.18 -7.54 -4.46
CA ALA A 35 5.85 -7.05 -5.78
C ALA A 35 7.09 -6.55 -6.54
N THR A 36 8.01 -5.86 -5.85
CA THR A 36 9.31 -5.44 -6.41
C THR A 36 10.12 -6.64 -6.89
N LEU A 37 10.22 -7.69 -6.07
CA LEU A 37 10.96 -8.90 -6.44
C LEU A 37 10.32 -9.64 -7.62
N LEU A 38 8.99 -9.73 -7.66
CA LEU A 38 8.27 -10.39 -8.75
C LEU A 38 8.43 -9.64 -10.07
N TYR A 39 8.13 -8.34 -10.09
CA TYR A 39 8.24 -7.53 -11.30
C TYR A 39 9.70 -7.33 -11.74
N GLY A 40 10.61 -7.09 -10.80
CA GLY A 40 12.04 -6.97 -11.08
C GLY A 40 12.66 -8.28 -11.56
N GLY A 41 12.29 -9.41 -10.93
CA GLY A 41 12.73 -10.74 -11.32
C GLY A 41 12.22 -11.13 -12.71
N PHE A 42 10.94 -10.86 -13.00
CA PHE A 42 10.37 -11.06 -14.34
C PHE A 42 11.15 -10.23 -15.38
N LEU A 43 11.36 -8.94 -15.11
CA LEU A 43 12.10 -8.08 -16.03
C LEU A 43 13.54 -8.55 -16.25
N ALA A 44 14.24 -8.93 -15.17
CA ALA A 44 15.60 -9.46 -15.24
C ALA A 44 15.67 -10.78 -16.03
N SER A 45 14.68 -11.68 -15.85
CA SER A 45 14.63 -12.93 -16.62
C SER A 45 14.44 -12.70 -18.12
N MET A 46 13.71 -11.65 -18.52
CA MET A 46 13.49 -11.35 -19.94
C MET A 46 14.77 -10.96 -20.67
N PHE A 47 15.72 -10.31 -19.99
CA PHE A 47 17.04 -10.02 -20.57
C PHE A 47 17.84 -11.28 -20.91
N GLY A 48 17.56 -12.41 -20.24
CA GLY A 48 18.17 -13.71 -20.57
C GLY A 48 17.46 -14.46 -21.72
N VAL A 49 16.22 -14.08 -22.06
CA VAL A 49 15.41 -14.73 -23.11
C VAL A 49 15.52 -13.98 -24.43
N ASP A 50 15.16 -12.68 -24.44
CA ASP A 50 15.26 -11.81 -25.60
C ASP A 50 15.45 -10.35 -25.13
N PRO A 51 16.62 -9.74 -25.38
CA PRO A 51 16.92 -8.39 -24.92
C PRO A 51 16.03 -7.32 -25.58
N ASN A 52 15.56 -7.51 -26.82
CA ASN A 52 14.71 -6.52 -27.49
C ASN A 52 13.32 -6.48 -26.85
N LEU A 53 12.76 -7.66 -26.57
CA LEU A 53 11.49 -7.79 -25.87
C LEU A 53 11.61 -7.30 -24.42
N ALA A 54 12.75 -7.56 -23.77
CA ALA A 54 13.03 -7.06 -22.42
C ALA A 54 13.02 -5.53 -22.35
N VAL A 55 13.59 -4.84 -23.35
CA VAL A 55 13.55 -3.36 -23.44
C VAL A 55 12.11 -2.85 -23.55
N LEU A 56 11.27 -3.50 -24.37
CA LEU A 56 9.85 -3.14 -24.48
C LEU A 56 9.13 -3.31 -23.14
N PHE A 57 9.33 -4.44 -22.44
CA PHE A 57 8.75 -4.65 -21.12
C PHE A 57 9.32 -3.67 -20.08
N ALA A 58 10.60 -3.29 -20.17
CA ALA A 58 11.24 -2.35 -19.25
C ALA A 58 10.52 -1.00 -19.25
N LEU A 59 10.05 -0.52 -20.41
CA LEU A 59 9.33 0.76 -20.53
C LEU A 59 8.07 0.80 -19.64
N PHE A 60 7.40 -0.33 -19.43
CA PHE A 60 6.17 -0.40 -18.64
C PHE A 60 6.40 -0.95 -17.23
N VAL A 61 7.25 -1.96 -17.09
CA VAL A 61 7.48 -2.68 -15.82
C VAL A 61 8.47 -1.95 -14.92
N ALA A 62 9.51 -1.30 -15.48
CA ALA A 62 10.51 -0.62 -14.64
C ALA A 62 9.90 0.53 -13.81
N PRO A 63 9.01 1.39 -14.34
CA PRO A 63 8.31 2.38 -13.52
C PRO A 63 7.52 1.75 -12.37
N LEU A 64 6.85 0.62 -12.61
CA LEU A 64 6.12 -0.11 -11.57
C LEU A 64 7.04 -0.67 -10.49
N VAL A 65 8.20 -1.23 -10.86
CA VAL A 65 9.22 -1.68 -9.91
C VAL A 65 9.69 -0.52 -9.04
N VAL A 66 10.05 0.61 -9.65
CA VAL A 66 10.49 1.81 -8.93
C VAL A 66 9.41 2.30 -7.97
N LEU A 67 8.15 2.36 -8.41
CA LEU A 67 7.03 2.76 -7.56
C LEU A 67 6.85 1.83 -6.36
N HIS A 68 6.99 0.51 -6.53
CA HIS A 68 6.89 -0.44 -5.41
C HIS A 68 8.10 -0.36 -4.46
N VAL A 69 9.30 -0.08 -4.96
CA VAL A 69 10.48 0.22 -4.12
C VAL A 69 10.22 1.45 -3.26
N VAL A 70 9.73 2.52 -3.88
CA VAL A 70 9.36 3.75 -3.16
C VAL A 70 8.23 3.50 -2.16
N GLY A 71 7.24 2.68 -2.52
CA GLY A 71 6.16 2.26 -1.63
C GLY A 71 6.65 1.48 -0.40
N ALA A 72 7.62 0.59 -0.56
CA ALA A 72 8.25 -0.11 0.56
C ALA A 72 8.97 0.87 1.51
N ALA A 73 9.59 1.91 0.95
CA ALA A 73 10.31 2.95 1.69
C ALA A 73 9.44 4.15 2.13
N VAL A 74 8.11 4.12 1.91
CA VAL A 74 7.27 5.31 2.10
C VAL A 74 7.31 5.82 3.55
N PRO A 75 7.50 7.14 3.77
CA PRO A 75 7.43 7.72 5.10
C PRO A 75 5.97 7.91 5.55
N TYR A 76 5.76 8.02 6.86
CA TYR A 76 4.47 8.32 7.49
C TYR A 76 4.04 9.78 7.22
N LYS A 77 3.70 10.10 5.97
CA LYS A 77 3.22 11.40 5.51
C LYS A 77 1.85 11.25 4.83
N PRO A 78 0.99 12.28 4.82
CA PRO A 78 -0.37 12.17 4.29
C PRO A 78 -0.41 11.75 2.81
N TRP A 79 0.57 12.15 2.01
CA TRP A 79 0.68 11.70 0.61
C TRP A 79 1.03 10.21 0.48
N GLY A 80 1.76 9.64 1.45
CA GLY A 80 2.14 8.23 1.49
C GLY A 80 0.92 7.31 1.60
N TRP A 81 -0.14 7.74 2.29
CA TRP A 81 -1.40 6.99 2.35
C TRP A 81 -2.06 6.86 0.97
N THR A 82 -2.10 7.95 0.18
CA THR A 82 -2.65 7.90 -1.18
C THR A 82 -1.78 7.03 -2.07
N LEU A 83 -0.45 7.18 -1.99
CA LEU A 83 0.48 6.39 -2.80
C LEU A 83 0.31 4.88 -2.52
N ALA A 84 0.21 4.50 -1.25
CA ALA A 84 -0.03 3.12 -0.85
C ALA A 84 -1.35 2.58 -1.40
N LEU A 85 -2.43 3.37 -1.33
CA LEU A 85 -3.73 2.98 -1.89
C LEU A 85 -3.64 2.77 -3.41
N VAL A 86 -2.98 3.68 -4.13
CA VAL A 86 -2.77 3.54 -5.58
C VAL A 86 -1.98 2.28 -5.92
N LEU A 87 -0.90 1.99 -5.18
CA LEU A 87 -0.09 0.79 -5.40
C LEU A 87 -0.83 -0.52 -5.09
N VAL A 88 -1.69 -0.52 -4.08
CA VAL A 88 -2.55 -1.67 -3.79
C VAL A 88 -3.60 -1.85 -4.89
N CYS A 89 -4.15 -0.77 -5.46
CA CYS A 89 -5.06 -0.85 -6.61
C CYS A 89 -4.37 -1.44 -7.86
N PHE A 90 -3.10 -1.13 -8.11
CA PHE A 90 -2.33 -1.81 -9.15
C PHE A 90 -2.20 -3.32 -8.88
N GLY A 91 -2.13 -3.74 -7.62
CA GLY A 91 -2.17 -5.16 -7.25
C GLY A 91 -3.45 -5.88 -7.65
N LEU A 92 -4.59 -5.18 -7.65
CA LEU A 92 -5.90 -5.75 -7.98
C LEU A 92 -6.00 -6.23 -9.43
N VAL A 93 -5.23 -5.63 -10.34
CA VAL A 93 -5.22 -6.01 -11.77
C VAL A 93 -4.21 -7.13 -12.07
N THR A 94 -3.58 -7.71 -11.04
CA THR A 94 -2.52 -8.71 -11.20
C THR A 94 -2.79 -9.97 -10.38
N CYS A 95 -1.85 -10.94 -10.41
CA CYS A 95 -1.91 -12.16 -9.60
C CYS A 95 -1.86 -11.91 -8.08
N LEU A 96 -1.51 -10.69 -7.63
CA LEU A 96 -1.51 -10.32 -6.21
C LEU A 96 -2.88 -9.88 -5.68
N MET A 97 -3.93 -10.00 -6.50
CA MET A 97 -5.31 -9.64 -6.15
C MET A 97 -5.77 -10.09 -4.75
N PRO A 98 -5.60 -11.36 -4.30
CA PRO A 98 -6.12 -11.76 -3.00
C PRO A 98 -5.45 -11.00 -1.83
N PHE A 99 -4.15 -10.72 -1.94
CA PHE A 99 -3.42 -9.95 -0.93
C PHE A 99 -3.78 -8.47 -0.99
N ALA A 100 -3.91 -7.92 -2.21
CA ALA A 100 -4.32 -6.54 -2.41
C ALA A 100 -5.72 -6.26 -1.85
N LEU A 101 -6.66 -7.19 -2.03
CA LEU A 101 -8.01 -7.09 -1.48
C LEU A 101 -7.99 -7.05 0.05
N GLY A 102 -7.26 -7.97 0.69
CA GLY A 102 -7.11 -8.00 2.14
C GLY A 102 -6.49 -6.71 2.68
N LEU A 103 -5.43 -6.22 2.03
CA LEU A 103 -4.79 -4.94 2.37
C LEU A 103 -5.78 -3.78 2.25
N LEU A 104 -6.55 -3.70 1.16
CA LEU A 104 -7.54 -2.65 0.94
C LEU A 104 -8.63 -2.60 2.02
N LEU A 105 -9.12 -3.76 2.46
CA LEU A 105 -10.13 -3.84 3.51
C LEU A 105 -9.59 -3.23 4.83
N TYR A 106 -8.39 -3.63 5.25
CA TYR A 106 -7.76 -3.09 6.46
C TYR A 106 -7.21 -1.66 6.29
N TRP A 107 -6.87 -1.24 5.07
CA TRP A 107 -6.35 0.11 4.79
C TRP A 107 -7.38 1.22 5.01
N ARG A 108 -8.68 0.86 4.96
CA ARG A 108 -9.78 1.79 5.22
C ARG A 108 -9.98 2.09 6.71
N GLU A 109 -9.37 1.30 7.60
CA GLU A 109 -9.49 1.54 9.03
C GLU A 109 -8.98 2.94 9.41
N PRO A 110 -9.71 3.66 10.30
CA PRO A 110 -9.31 4.99 10.75
C PRO A 110 -7.95 4.99 11.46
N THR A 111 -7.55 3.86 12.05
CA THR A 111 -6.24 3.64 12.67
C THR A 111 -5.09 3.80 11.67
N VAL A 112 -5.26 3.31 10.44
CA VAL A 112 -4.26 3.42 9.37
C VAL A 112 -4.23 4.84 8.82
N LYS A 113 -5.39 5.49 8.65
CA LYS A 113 -5.44 6.91 8.23
C LYS A 113 -4.74 7.82 9.24
N ALA A 114 -5.02 7.64 10.52
CA ALA A 114 -4.41 8.40 11.61
C ALA A 114 -2.88 8.24 11.63
N ALA A 115 -2.36 7.05 11.31
CA ALA A 115 -0.92 6.79 11.23
C ALA A 115 -0.20 7.60 10.13
N PHE A 116 -0.92 8.10 9.13
CA PHE A 116 -0.39 8.98 8.08
C PHE A 116 -0.82 10.44 8.25
N CYS A 117 -1.24 10.84 9.46
CA CYS A 117 -1.73 12.20 9.75
C CYS A 117 -2.92 12.61 8.86
N ARG A 118 -3.79 11.66 8.51
CA ARG A 118 -5.08 11.93 7.86
C ARG A 118 -6.21 11.62 8.83
N MET A 119 -7.15 12.56 8.95
CA MET A 119 -8.37 12.44 9.75
C MET A 119 -9.43 11.66 8.99
#